data_AF-A0AAE1KUY5-F1
#
_entry.id   AF-A0AAE1KUY5-F1
#
_cell.length_a   1.000
_cell.length_b   1.000
_cell.length_c   1.000
_cell.angle_alpha   90.00
_cell.angle_beta   90.00
_cell.angle_gamma   90.00
#
_symmetry.space_group_name_H-M   'P 1'
#
loop_
_entity.id
_entity.type
_entity.pdbx_description
1 polymer ?
#
loop_
_entity_poly.entity_id
_entity_poly.type
_entity_poly.pdbx_seq_one_letter_code
_entity_poly.pdbx_strand_id
1 'polypeptide(L)'
;MNGVWKNVCPSLVNDLKGFDHESVDEAKRNCVKLGNYLNLQDINESDINELLDSHDQELNSEDLMEPGKQMEIYKNDEVCLRQFTLKNMASAFEALEKIMVMFEEQDSNAERFAKVHRAMEDAVGLRDLLQTNL
;
A
#
# COMPACT_ATOMS: atom_id res chain seq x y z
N MET A 1 20.38 3.42 4.27
CA MET A 1 18.97 3.32 4.71
C MET A 1 18.71 2.34 5.88
N ASN A 2 19.72 1.80 6.59
CA ASN A 2 19.49 0.91 7.75
C ASN A 2 19.63 1.61 9.11
N GLY A 3 20.17 2.83 9.18
CA GLY A 3 20.42 3.53 10.45
C GLY A 3 19.15 3.91 11.19
N VAL A 4 18.18 4.48 10.48
CA VAL A 4 16.94 5.01 11.07
C VAL A 4 15.98 3.92 11.54
N TRP A 5 15.78 2.89 10.73
CA TRP A 5 14.84 1.82 11.08
C TRP A 5 15.26 1.10 12.36
N LYS A 6 16.58 1.01 12.64
CA LYS A 6 17.08 0.45 13.91
C LYS A 6 16.64 1.25 15.12
N ASN A 7 16.45 2.56 14.97
CA ASN A 7 15.99 3.44 16.04
C ASN A 7 14.46 3.47 16.15
N VAL A 8 13.73 3.32 15.03
CA VAL A 8 12.26 3.41 14.98
C VAL A 8 11.58 2.06 15.25
N CYS A 9 12.14 0.95 14.75
CA CYS A 9 11.59 -0.39 14.93
C CYS A 9 12.72 -1.45 15.02
N PRO A 10 13.47 -1.48 16.14
CA PRO A 10 14.64 -2.35 16.28
C PRO A 10 14.33 -3.82 16.02
N SER A 11 13.18 -4.32 16.48
CA SER A 11 12.76 -5.72 16.33
C SER A 11 12.63 -6.19 14.87
N LEU A 12 12.36 -5.29 13.93
CA LEU A 12 12.20 -5.62 12.52
C LEU A 12 13.53 -5.69 11.76
N VAL A 13 14.53 -4.93 12.21
CA VAL A 13 15.79 -4.72 11.47
C VAL A 13 16.98 -5.46 12.08
N ASN A 14 16.87 -5.90 13.33
CA ASN A 14 17.96 -6.59 14.03
C ASN A 14 18.36 -7.92 13.36
N ASP A 15 17.43 -8.58 12.66
CA ASP A 15 17.67 -9.86 11.99
C ASP A 15 18.07 -9.72 10.51
N LEU A 16 18.04 -8.50 9.96
CA LEU A 16 18.43 -8.25 8.57
C LEU A 16 19.95 -8.31 8.42
N LYS A 17 20.44 -9.34 7.72
CA LYS A 17 21.88 -9.56 7.44
C LYS A 17 22.51 -8.57 6.45
N GLY A 18 21.80 -7.50 6.09
CA GLY A 18 22.21 -6.59 5.03
C GLY A 18 22.04 -7.20 3.63
N PHE A 19 22.43 -6.44 2.62
CA PHE A 19 22.49 -6.89 1.24
C PHE A 19 23.93 -7.28 0.90
N ASP A 20 24.12 -8.36 0.15
CA ASP A 20 25.44 -8.71 -0.38
C ASP A 20 25.89 -7.68 -1.44
N HIS A 21 27.20 -7.56 -1.65
CA HIS A 21 27.75 -6.57 -2.58
C HIS A 21 27.33 -6.84 -4.04
N GLU A 22 27.13 -8.10 -4.41
CA GLU A 22 26.79 -8.50 -5.78
C GLU A 22 25.38 -8.04 -6.18
N SER A 23 24.42 -8.18 -5.28
CA SER A 23 23.03 -7.73 -5.44
C SER A 23 22.91 -6.21 -5.47
N VAL A 24 23.73 -5.50 -4.68
CA VAL A 24 23.78 -4.04 -4.70
C VAL A 24 24.35 -3.54 -6.04
N ASP A 25 25.44 -4.14 -6.51
CA ASP A 25 26.04 -3.78 -7.80
C ASP A 25 25.12 -4.14 -8.97
N GLU A 26 24.37 -5.23 -8.89
CA GLU A 26 23.33 -5.57 -9.85
C GLU A 26 22.21 -4.53 -9.87
N ALA A 27 21.75 -4.09 -8.69
CA ALA A 27 20.74 -3.03 -8.58
C ALA A 27 21.23 -1.73 -9.24
N LYS A 28 22.49 -1.32 -9.01
CA LYS A 28 23.09 -0.14 -9.66
C LYS A 28 23.09 -0.26 -11.18
N ARG A 29 23.52 -1.41 -11.71
CA ARG A 29 23.49 -1.69 -13.17
C ARG A 29 22.06 -1.66 -13.73
N ASN A 30 21.08 -2.16 -13.00
CA ASN A 30 19.68 -2.14 -13.42
C ASN A 30 19.12 -0.71 -13.44
N CYS A 31 19.49 0.14 -12.48
CA CYS A 31 19.16 1.57 -12.50
C CYS A 31 19.72 2.27 -13.74
N VAL A 32 20.99 2.02 -14.08
CA VAL A 32 21.63 2.53 -15.31
C VAL A 32 20.86 2.09 -16.56
N LYS A 33 20.52 0.79 -16.66
CA LYS A 33 19.74 0.27 -17.80
C LYS A 33 18.36 0.92 -17.91
N LEU A 34 17.66 1.09 -16.79
CA LEU A 34 16.35 1.72 -16.75
C LEU A 34 16.43 3.20 -17.10
N GLY A 35 17.42 3.92 -16.59
CA GLY A 35 17.66 5.33 -16.91
C GLY A 35 17.83 5.54 -18.41
N ASN A 36 18.70 4.72 -19.02
CA ASN A 36 18.92 4.74 -20.45
C ASN A 36 17.69 4.31 -21.27
N TYR A 37 16.93 3.31 -20.80
CA TYR A 37 15.66 2.91 -21.43
C TYR A 37 14.60 4.03 -21.41
N LEU A 38 14.60 4.85 -20.35
CA LEU A 38 13.70 5.98 -20.18
C LEU A 38 14.21 7.27 -20.86
N ASN A 39 15.33 7.19 -21.59
CA ASN A 39 16.00 8.35 -22.20
C ASN A 39 16.33 9.47 -21.18
N LEU A 40 16.52 9.11 -19.91
CA LEU A 40 17.13 10.00 -18.94
C LEU A 40 18.60 10.08 -19.35
N GLN A 41 19.05 11.29 -19.73
CA GLN A 41 20.38 11.63 -20.24
C GLN A 41 21.48 10.63 -19.83
N ASP A 42 22.12 9.96 -20.80
CA ASP A 42 23.24 8.99 -20.68
C ASP A 42 23.72 8.66 -19.24
N ILE A 43 22.85 8.03 -18.45
CA ILE A 43 23.13 7.71 -17.06
C ILE A 43 24.17 6.59 -17.03
N ASN A 44 25.19 6.76 -16.20
CA ASN A 44 26.25 5.80 -15.98
C ASN A 44 26.38 5.43 -14.48
N GLU A 45 27.20 4.43 -14.17
CA GLU A 45 27.35 3.95 -12.78
C GLU A 45 27.96 5.00 -11.84
N SER A 46 28.78 5.92 -12.34
CA SER A 46 29.33 7.04 -11.56
C SER A 46 28.23 7.98 -11.09
N ASP A 47 27.25 8.26 -11.95
CA ASP A 47 26.12 9.14 -11.60
C ASP A 47 25.27 8.51 -10.49
N ILE A 48 25.10 7.18 -10.52
CA ILE A 48 24.41 6.45 -9.46
C ILE A 48 25.20 6.48 -8.15
N ASN A 49 26.52 6.34 -8.20
CA ASN A 49 27.36 6.41 -7.01
C ASN A 49 27.35 7.82 -6.41
N GLU A 50 27.47 8.87 -7.23
CA GLU A 50 27.38 10.27 -6.78
C GLU A 50 26.02 10.57 -6.11
N LEU A 51 24.93 10.04 -6.68
CA LEU A 51 23.60 10.16 -6.09
C LEU A 51 23.49 9.45 -4.73
N LEU A 52 24.07 8.26 -4.61
CA LEU A 52 24.06 7.52 -3.34
C LEU A 52 24.94 8.18 -2.28
N ASP A 53 26.11 8.68 -2.67
CA ASP A 53 27.06 9.32 -1.78
C ASP A 53 26.55 10.68 -1.28
N SER A 54 25.84 11.45 -2.13
CA SER A 54 25.19 12.70 -1.71
C SER A 54 24.07 12.52 -0.67
N HIS A 55 23.57 11.29 -0.52
CA HIS A 55 22.51 10.93 0.42
C HIS A 55 22.97 9.86 1.43
N ASP A 56 24.29 9.78 1.68
CA ASP A 56 24.90 8.83 2.61
C ASP A 56 24.61 9.17 4.09
N GLN A 57 24.18 10.41 4.36
CA GLN A 57 23.87 10.89 5.69
C GLN A 57 22.68 10.14 6.28
N GLU A 58 22.78 9.78 7.56
CA GLU A 58 21.66 9.22 8.29
C GLU A 58 20.56 10.27 8.43
N LEU A 59 19.39 9.99 7.84
CA LEU A 59 18.19 10.80 8.02
C LEU A 59 17.90 10.92 9.53
N ASN A 60 17.84 12.14 10.04
CA ASN A 60 17.49 12.37 11.43
C ASN A 60 15.96 12.39 11.61
N SER A 61 15.48 12.40 12.86
CA SER A 61 14.03 12.39 13.15
C SER A 61 13.27 13.61 12.59
N GLU A 62 13.94 14.75 12.40
CA GLU A 62 13.38 15.96 11.79
C GLU A 62 13.23 15.78 10.26
N ASP A 63 14.22 15.19 9.60
CA ASP A 63 14.20 14.88 8.15
C ASP A 63 13.09 13.87 7.80
N LEU A 64 12.70 13.02 8.75
CA LEU A 64 11.57 12.08 8.60
C LEU A 64 10.20 12.73 8.76
N MET A 65 10.12 13.90 9.39
CA MET A 65 8.88 14.68 9.47
C MET A 65 8.66 15.54 8.20
N GLU A 66 9.72 15.84 7.44
CA GLU A 66 9.62 16.55 6.15
C GLU A 66 8.87 15.82 5.01
N PRO A 67 8.88 14.48 4.86
CA PRO A 67 8.04 13.80 3.88
C PRO A 67 6.54 14.10 4.05
N GLY A 68 6.11 14.53 5.25
CA GLY A 68 4.78 15.07 5.48
C GLY A 68 4.49 16.38 4.72
N LYS A 69 5.51 17.19 4.44
CA LYS A 69 5.43 18.41 3.61
C LYS A 69 5.55 18.12 2.11
N GLN A 70 6.40 17.16 1.69
CA GLN A 70 6.52 16.80 0.27
C GLN A 70 5.21 16.20 -0.29
N MET A 71 4.45 15.47 0.55
CA MET A 71 3.10 14.98 0.20
C MET A 71 2.09 16.10 -0.08
N GLU A 72 2.30 17.33 0.39
CA GLU A 72 1.40 18.46 0.11
C GLU A 72 1.60 19.04 -1.31
N ILE A 73 2.78 18.86 -1.91
CA ILE A 73 3.11 19.45 -3.23
C ILE A 73 2.51 18.65 -4.38
N TYR A 74 2.29 17.35 -4.21
CA TYR A 74 1.65 16.48 -5.21
C TYR A 74 0.11 16.42 -5.13
N LYS A 75 -0.53 17.24 -4.28
CA LYS A 75 -2.00 17.30 -4.16
C LYS A 75 -2.69 18.15 -5.23
N ASN A 76 -2.06 18.36 -6.39
CA ASN A 76 -2.66 19.13 -7.48
C ASN A 76 -2.69 18.40 -8.82
N ASP A 77 -2.81 17.07 -8.76
CA ASP A 77 -3.50 16.31 -9.79
C ASP A 77 -4.71 15.65 -9.13
N GLU A 78 -5.91 15.93 -9.66
CA GLU A 78 -7.17 15.25 -9.36
C GLU A 78 -7.10 13.76 -9.70
N VAL A 79 -6.30 12.99 -8.97
CA VAL A 79 -6.51 11.55 -8.88
C VAL A 79 -7.49 11.36 -7.74
N CYS A 80 -8.75 11.11 -8.11
CA CYS A 80 -9.77 10.64 -7.19
C CYS A 80 -9.25 9.38 -6.48
N LEU A 81 -8.63 9.57 -5.30
CA LEU A 81 -8.40 8.50 -4.35
C LEU A 81 -9.79 8.06 -3.92
N ARG A 82 -10.30 6.98 -4.53
CA ARG A 82 -11.48 6.29 -4.01
C ARG A 82 -11.17 5.86 -2.58
N GLN A 83 -11.60 6.66 -1.61
CA GLN A 83 -11.32 6.44 -0.20
C GLN A 83 -12.24 5.35 0.33
N PHE A 84 -11.64 4.24 0.74
CA PHE A 84 -12.31 3.14 1.42
C PHE A 84 -12.47 3.52 2.91
N THR A 85 -13.51 4.30 3.23
CA THR A 85 -13.78 4.73 4.61
C THR A 85 -14.71 3.74 5.31
N LEU A 86 -14.56 3.61 6.63
CA LEU A 86 -15.47 2.79 7.45
C LEU A 86 -16.94 3.21 7.27
N LYS A 87 -17.18 4.52 7.12
CA LYS A 87 -18.52 5.07 6.82
C LYS A 87 -19.06 4.55 5.50
N ASN A 88 -18.27 4.63 4.41
CA ASN A 88 -18.69 4.14 3.10
C ASN A 88 -18.96 2.63 3.12
N MET A 89 -18.18 1.89 3.91
CA MET A 89 -18.38 0.45 4.08
C MET A 89 -19.64 0.11 4.86
N ALA A 90 -19.92 0.80 5.97
CA ALA A 90 -21.16 0.65 6.71
C ALA A 90 -22.38 0.94 5.82
N SER A 91 -22.32 2.01 5.01
CA SER A 91 -23.37 2.32 4.03
C SER A 91 -23.51 1.25 2.94
N ALA A 92 -22.41 0.63 2.50
CA ALA A 92 -22.47 -0.46 1.53
C ALA A 92 -23.15 -1.72 2.11
N PHE A 93 -22.86 -2.07 3.36
CA PHE A 93 -23.53 -3.20 4.04
C PHE A 93 -25.01 -2.94 4.29
N GLU A 94 -25.37 -1.72 4.71
CA GLU A 94 -26.78 -1.33 4.87
C GLU A 94 -27.54 -1.45 3.53
N ALA A 95 -26.90 -1.11 2.41
CA ALA A 95 -27.50 -1.29 1.09
C ALA A 95 -27.67 -2.76 0.71
N LEU A 96 -26.70 -3.62 1.04
CA LEU A 96 -26.80 -5.07 0.81
C LEU A 96 -27.94 -5.70 1.61
N GLU A 97 -28.12 -5.32 2.88
CA GLU A 97 -29.23 -5.80 3.70
C GLU A 97 -30.60 -5.42 3.10
N LYS A 98 -30.75 -4.18 2.62
CA LYS A 98 -31.98 -3.73 1.94
C LYS A 98 -32.29 -4.55 0.68
N ILE A 99 -31.25 -4.93 -0.08
CA ILE A 99 -31.41 -5.78 -1.26
C ILE A 99 -31.87 -7.19 -0.86
N MET A 100 -31.36 -7.74 0.24
CA MET A 100 -31.79 -9.06 0.73
C MET A 100 -33.26 -9.05 1.15
N VAL A 101 -33.71 -8.02 1.86
CA VAL A 101 -35.13 -7.87 2.23
C VAL A 101 -36.00 -7.81 0.97
N MET A 102 -35.59 -7.06 -0.05
CA MET A 102 -36.31 -7.02 -1.33
C MET A 102 -36.40 -8.39 -2.00
N PHE A 103 -35.32 -9.18 -1.99
CA PHE A 103 -35.34 -10.54 -2.52
C PHE A 103 -36.23 -11.47 -1.70
N GLU A 104 -36.28 -11.31 -0.38
CA GLU A 104 -37.18 -12.10 0.48
C GLU A 104 -38.65 -11.83 0.13
N GLU A 105 -39.01 -10.56 -0.06
CA GLU A 105 -40.38 -10.15 -0.39
C GLU A 105 -40.81 -10.57 -1.80
N GLN A 106 -39.89 -10.57 -2.76
CA GLN A 106 -40.18 -10.88 -4.16
C GLN A 106 -40.00 -12.36 -4.55
N ASP A 107 -39.22 -13.12 -3.79
CA ASP A 107 -38.97 -14.52 -4.10
C ASP A 107 -40.05 -15.43 -3.50
N SER A 108 -40.99 -15.88 -4.35
CA SER A 108 -42.01 -16.86 -3.97
C SER A 108 -41.42 -18.23 -3.60
N ASN A 109 -40.14 -18.48 -3.85
CA ASN A 109 -39.42 -19.69 -3.47
C ASN A 109 -38.47 -19.42 -2.29
N ALA A 110 -38.98 -19.64 -1.07
CA ALA A 110 -38.24 -19.47 0.17
C ALA A 110 -36.96 -20.35 0.27
N GLU A 111 -36.94 -21.53 -0.35
CA GLU A 111 -35.76 -22.41 -0.32
C GLU A 111 -34.62 -21.84 -1.19
N ARG A 112 -34.97 -21.28 -2.35
CA ARG A 112 -34.01 -20.59 -3.23
C ARG A 112 -33.47 -19.34 -2.54
N PHE A 113 -34.34 -18.54 -1.94
CA PHE A 113 -33.92 -17.37 -1.16
C PHE A 113 -32.96 -17.75 -0.03
N ALA A 114 -33.29 -18.78 0.78
CA ALA A 114 -32.43 -19.23 1.87
C ALA A 114 -31.07 -19.77 1.41
N LYS A 115 -30.95 -20.27 0.18
CA LYS A 115 -29.64 -20.64 -0.41
C LYS A 115 -28.83 -19.41 -0.82
N VAL A 116 -29.48 -18.42 -1.43
CA VAL A 116 -28.84 -17.15 -1.83
C VAL A 116 -28.37 -16.36 -0.61
N HIS A 117 -29.23 -16.24 0.41
CA HIS A 117 -28.90 -15.55 1.65
C HIS A 117 -27.69 -16.17 2.34
N ARG A 118 -27.63 -17.52 2.45
CA ARG A 118 -26.47 -18.21 3.04
C ARG A 118 -25.20 -18.00 2.23
N ALA A 119 -25.25 -18.14 0.91
CA ALA A 119 -24.10 -17.88 0.06
C ALA A 119 -23.58 -16.44 0.18
N MET A 120 -24.48 -15.47 0.38
CA MET A 120 -24.10 -14.07 0.63
C MET A 120 -23.43 -13.91 2.00
N GLU A 121 -24.01 -14.44 3.07
CA GLU A 121 -23.42 -14.39 4.42
C GLU A 121 -22.03 -15.04 4.45
N ASP A 122 -21.86 -16.20 3.79
CA ASP A 122 -20.56 -16.88 3.66
C ASP A 122 -19.53 -16.01 2.91
N ALA A 123 -19.96 -15.27 1.87
CA ALA A 123 -19.09 -14.35 1.13
C ALA A 123 -18.80 -13.05 1.91
N VAL A 124 -19.71 -12.63 2.78
CA VAL A 124 -19.63 -11.42 3.62
C VAL A 124 -18.87 -11.66 4.93
N GLY A 125 -18.36 -12.87 5.19
CA GLY A 125 -17.42 -13.17 6.29
C GLY A 125 -16.15 -12.27 6.36
N LEU A 126 -15.97 -11.37 5.40
CA LEU A 126 -15.07 -10.22 5.44
C LEU A 126 -15.43 -9.15 6.50
N ARG A 127 -16.70 -9.05 6.93
CA ARG A 127 -17.16 -8.07 7.94
C ARG A 127 -16.45 -8.26 9.28
N ASP A 128 -16.32 -9.51 9.71
CA ASP A 128 -15.70 -9.85 11.00
C ASP A 128 -14.18 -9.66 10.97
N LEU A 129 -13.53 -9.90 9.83
CA LEU A 129 -12.09 -9.65 9.63
C LEU A 129 -11.73 -8.15 9.71
N LEU A 130 -12.66 -7.26 9.41
CA LEU A 130 -12.42 -5.81 9.44
C LEU A 130 -12.72 -5.18 10.80
N GLN A 131 -13.59 -5.80 11.61
CA GLN A 131 -13.81 -5.40 13.00
C GLN A 131 -12.70 -5.87 13.94
N THR A 132 -11.96 -6.94 13.58
CA THR A 132 -10.89 -7.48 14.44
C THR A 132 -9.53 -6.76 14.25
N ASN A 133 -9.40 -5.87 13.26
CA ASN A 133 -8.16 -5.14 12.94
C ASN A 133 -8.21 -3.63 13.28
N LEU A 134 -9.11 -3.23 14.18
CA LEU A 134 -9.20 -1.91 14.81
C LEU A 134 -9.07 -2.07 16.33
#